data_AF-A0A3N2B9B6-F1
#
_entry.id   AF-A0A3N2B9B6-F1
#
_cell.length_a   1.000
_cell.length_b   1.000
_cell.length_c   1.000
_cell.angle_alpha   90.00
_cell.angle_beta   90.00
_cell.angle_gamma   90.00
#
_symmetry.space_group_name_H-M   'P 1'
#
loop_
_entity.id
_entity.type
_entity.pdbx_description
1 polymer ?
#
loop_
_entity_poly.entity_id
_entity_poly.type
_entity_poly.pdbx_seq_one_letter_code
_entity_poly.pdbx_strand_id
1 'polypeptide(L)'
;MAQPLVLDIALDAPSSVASCHPLILRTDEVTAVPLPPLTPEQRTQALEKAAAARATRAEVKNKLKYSQLKLSDVLDQAKSDEALSKLKVVSLLESLPGIGKATARSVMAEVGISEARRVRGLGPHQSTALVERFG
;
A
#
# COMPACT_ATOMS: atom_id res chain seq x y z
N MET A 1 42.45 49.50 16.45
CA MET A 1 41.89 48.86 15.24
C MET A 1 40.59 48.19 15.68
N ALA A 2 39.55 48.98 15.92
CA ALA A 2 38.47 49.28 14.96
C ALA A 2 37.37 48.19 15.00
N GLN A 3 36.25 48.55 15.65
CA GLN A 3 34.95 47.88 15.52
C GLN A 3 34.39 48.12 14.10
N PRO A 4 33.36 47.37 13.66
CA PRO A 4 31.98 47.84 13.84
C PRO A 4 30.99 46.70 14.19
N LEU A 5 30.01 46.87 15.08
CA LEU A 5 28.71 47.57 14.90
C LEU A 5 27.89 47.06 13.71
N VAL A 6 26.94 46.17 13.99
CA VAL A 6 25.55 46.17 13.46
C VAL A 6 24.70 45.43 14.50
N LEU A 7 23.94 46.15 15.31
CA LEU A 7 22.59 46.67 15.05
C LEU A 7 21.54 45.68 15.59
N ASP A 8 21.02 46.02 16.77
CA ASP A 8 19.73 45.60 17.30
C ASP A 8 18.64 45.61 16.23
N ILE A 9 17.71 44.66 16.30
CA ILE A 9 16.27 44.89 16.10
C ILE A 9 15.56 43.58 16.45
N ALA A 10 14.79 43.65 17.54
CA ALA A 10 13.41 43.18 17.66
C ALA A 10 13.14 41.66 17.52
N LEU A 11 12.17 41.04 18.16
CA LEU A 11 11.01 41.47 18.91
C LEU A 11 10.45 40.20 19.57
N ASP A 12 9.82 40.36 20.72
CA ASP A 12 8.64 39.61 21.18
C ASP A 12 8.74 38.09 21.50
N ALA A 13 8.61 37.82 22.79
CA ALA A 13 8.03 36.59 23.37
C ALA A 13 6.56 36.42 22.87
N PRO A 14 5.81 35.29 23.04
CA PRO A 14 5.74 34.56 24.30
C PRO A 14 5.58 33.02 24.22
N SER A 15 5.89 32.42 25.37
CA SER A 15 5.20 31.28 25.94
C SER A 15 3.73 31.15 25.48
N SER A 16 3.41 30.08 24.77
CA SER A 16 2.05 29.55 24.77
C SER A 16 2.08 28.04 24.64
N VAL A 17 1.90 27.43 25.80
CA VAL A 17 1.61 26.02 26.03
C VAL A 17 0.29 25.71 25.32
N ALA A 18 0.34 25.16 24.11
CA ALA A 18 -0.84 24.63 23.43
C ALA A 18 -0.78 23.10 23.39
N SER A 19 -1.17 22.52 24.53
CA SER A 19 -1.88 21.25 24.64
C SER A 19 -1.27 20.04 23.93
N CYS A 20 -0.35 19.37 24.65
CA CYS A 20 -0.28 17.91 24.61
C CYS A 20 -1.70 17.37 24.81
N HIS A 21 -2.31 16.86 23.74
CA HIS A 21 -3.47 15.99 23.86
C HIS A 21 -3.13 14.93 24.92
N PRO A 22 -4.01 14.64 25.89
CA PRO A 22 -3.75 13.54 26.80
C PRO A 22 -3.63 12.29 25.92
N LEU A 23 -2.41 11.75 25.86
CA LEU A 23 -2.15 10.42 25.35
C LEU A 23 -2.95 9.48 26.25
N ILE A 24 -4.19 9.20 25.84
CA ILE A 24 -4.93 8.05 26.32
C ILE A 24 -4.08 6.86 25.86
N LEU A 25 -3.21 6.40 26.75
CA LEU A 25 -2.60 5.08 26.72
C LEU A 25 -3.77 4.10 26.76
N ARG A 26 -4.35 3.81 25.60
CA ARG A 26 -5.09 2.57 25.42
C ARG A 26 -4.04 1.48 25.53
N THR A 27 -3.87 0.97 26.74
CA THR A 27 -3.40 -0.39 26.97
C THR A 27 -4.51 -1.29 26.43
N ASP A 28 -4.56 -1.45 25.11
CA ASP A 28 -5.23 -2.57 24.51
C ASP A 28 -4.46 -3.80 25.00
N GLU A 29 -4.91 -4.36 26.12
CA GLU A 29 -4.48 -5.64 26.67
C GLU A 29 -4.81 -6.71 25.64
N VAL A 30 -3.95 -6.86 24.63
CA VAL A 30 -4.02 -7.96 23.68
C VAL A 30 -3.70 -9.23 24.47
N THR A 31 -4.74 -9.96 24.85
CA THR A 31 -4.62 -11.28 25.45
C THR A 31 -3.98 -12.20 24.42
N ALA A 32 -2.66 -12.28 24.44
CA ALA A 32 -1.89 -13.08 23.50
C ALA A 32 -2.02 -14.56 23.88
N VAL A 33 -3.05 -15.22 23.36
CA VAL A 33 -3.10 -16.69 23.33
C VAL A 33 -1.92 -17.13 22.45
N PRO A 34 -0.94 -17.90 22.99
CA PRO A 34 0.24 -18.25 22.23
C PRO A 34 -0.17 -19.17 21.07
N LEU A 35 0.05 -18.70 19.84
CA LEU A 35 -0.05 -19.54 18.65
C LEU A 35 0.93 -20.71 18.81
N PRO A 36 0.49 -21.97 18.58
CA PRO A 36 1.38 -23.12 18.71
C PRO A 36 2.58 -22.99 17.77
N PRO A 37 3.79 -23.40 18.19
CA PRO A 37 4.97 -23.28 17.35
C PRO A 37 4.84 -24.18 16.12
N LEU A 38 5.00 -23.61 14.93
CA LEU A 38 4.97 -24.37 13.68
C LEU A 38 6.01 -25.49 13.70
N THR A 39 5.64 -26.69 13.26
CA THR A 39 6.62 -27.78 13.07
C THR A 39 7.60 -27.41 11.95
N PRO A 40 8.83 -27.97 11.91
CA PRO A 40 9.77 -27.72 10.82
C PRO A 40 9.17 -27.98 9.44
N GLU A 41 8.36 -29.02 9.29
CA GLU A 41 7.65 -29.38 8.06
C GLU A 41 6.57 -28.35 7.68
N GLN A 42 5.81 -27.84 8.64
CA GLN A 42 4.83 -26.78 8.37
C GLN A 42 5.52 -25.49 7.92
N ARG A 43 6.72 -25.20 8.44
CA ARG A 43 7.51 -24.04 8.03
C ARG A 43 7.99 -24.19 6.59
N THR A 44 8.54 -25.35 6.20
CA THR A 44 8.99 -25.57 4.81
C THR A 44 7.83 -25.44 3.84
N GLN A 45 6.69 -26.08 4.14
CA GLN A 45 5.48 -25.95 3.32
C GLN A 45 4.96 -24.50 3.24
N ALA A 46 5.01 -23.73 4.33
CA ALA A 46 4.61 -22.32 4.32
C ALA A 46 5.56 -21.47 3.47
N LEU A 47 6.87 -21.74 3.52
CA LEU A 47 7.87 -21.06 2.71
C LEU A 47 7.69 -21.35 1.22
N GLU A 48 7.44 -22.61 0.85
CA GLU A 48 7.15 -23.03 -0.52
C GLU A 48 5.89 -22.36 -1.06
N LYS A 49 4.80 -22.37 -0.29
CA LYS A 49 3.56 -21.67 -0.66
C LYS A 49 3.79 -20.16 -0.83
N ALA A 50 4.57 -19.54 0.04
CA ALA A 50 4.92 -18.13 -0.07
C ALA A 50 5.78 -17.83 -1.31
N ALA A 51 6.72 -18.72 -1.66
CA ALA A 51 7.54 -18.62 -2.86
C ALA A 51 6.69 -18.74 -4.13
N ALA A 52 5.81 -19.75 -4.21
CA ALA A 52 4.87 -19.93 -5.30
C ALA A 52 4.00 -18.67 -5.48
N ALA A 53 3.41 -18.15 -4.40
CA ALA A 53 2.60 -16.94 -4.45
C ALA A 53 3.39 -15.69 -4.92
N ARG A 54 4.68 -15.58 -4.58
CA ARG A 54 5.54 -14.50 -5.10
C ARG A 54 5.79 -14.66 -6.60
N ALA A 55 6.05 -15.88 -7.06
CA ALA A 55 6.26 -16.19 -8.46
C ALA A 55 5.03 -15.87 -9.31
N THR A 56 3.84 -16.33 -8.90
CA THR A 56 2.56 -16.03 -9.58
C THR A 56 2.32 -14.53 -9.71
N ARG A 57 2.54 -13.76 -8.63
CA ARG A 57 2.41 -12.29 -8.70
C ARG A 57 3.41 -11.66 -9.66
N ALA A 58 4.67 -12.11 -9.66
CA ALA A 58 5.68 -11.58 -10.57
C ALA A 58 5.33 -11.87 -12.04
N GLU A 59 4.85 -13.08 -12.33
CA GLU A 59 4.43 -13.48 -13.66
C GLU A 59 3.27 -12.62 -14.18
N VAL A 60 2.21 -12.45 -13.38
CA VAL A 60 1.07 -11.62 -13.78
C VAL A 60 1.48 -10.16 -14.00
N LYS A 61 2.33 -9.61 -13.12
CA LYS A 61 2.88 -8.25 -13.31
C LYS A 61 3.69 -8.13 -14.61
N ASN A 62 4.47 -9.14 -14.95
CA ASN A 62 5.22 -9.16 -16.21
C ASN A 62 4.29 -9.24 -17.41
N LYS A 63 3.27 -10.11 -17.38
CA LYS A 63 2.27 -10.22 -18.45
C LYS A 63 1.52 -8.90 -18.68
N LEU A 64 1.14 -8.19 -17.62
CA LEU A 64 0.56 -6.85 -17.70
C LEU A 64 1.51 -5.83 -18.34
N LYS A 65 2.79 -5.86 -17.95
CA LYS A 65 3.81 -4.93 -18.47
C LYS A 65 4.00 -5.05 -19.98
N TYR A 66 3.90 -6.26 -20.51
CA TYR A 66 4.02 -6.54 -21.95
C TYR A 66 2.67 -6.61 -22.67
N SER A 67 1.60 -6.13 -22.04
CA SER A 67 0.23 -6.11 -22.59
C SER A 67 -0.27 -7.48 -23.06
N GLN A 68 0.23 -8.57 -22.48
CA GLN A 68 -0.17 -9.94 -22.81
C GLN A 68 -1.47 -10.35 -22.08
N LEU A 69 -1.90 -9.55 -21.12
CA LEU A 69 -3.02 -9.84 -20.26
C LEU A 69 -3.70 -8.52 -19.88
N LYS A 70 -5.02 -8.48 -19.85
CA LYS A 70 -5.77 -7.25 -19.55
C LYS A 70 -5.99 -7.08 -18.06
N LEU A 71 -6.20 -5.84 -17.63
CA LEU A 71 -6.51 -5.57 -16.22
C LEU A 71 -7.78 -6.31 -15.77
N SER A 72 -8.82 -6.37 -16.63
CA SER A 72 -10.05 -7.12 -16.38
C SER A 72 -9.77 -8.58 -16.03
N ASP A 73 -8.91 -9.24 -16.81
CA ASP A 73 -8.61 -10.66 -16.66
C ASP A 73 -7.88 -10.93 -15.34
N VAL A 74 -7.00 -10.01 -14.90
CA VAL A 74 -6.36 -10.13 -13.59
C VAL A 74 -7.36 -9.98 -12.45
N LEU A 75 -8.28 -9.03 -12.56
CA LEU A 75 -9.31 -8.82 -11.53
C LEU A 75 -10.23 -10.04 -11.41
N ASP A 76 -10.54 -10.69 -12.53
CA ASP A 76 -11.31 -11.94 -12.55
C ASP A 76 -10.52 -13.11 -11.98
N GLN A 77 -9.26 -13.31 -12.39
CA GLN A 77 -8.38 -14.34 -11.83
C GLN A 77 -8.17 -14.18 -10.32
N ALA A 78 -8.14 -12.93 -9.83
CA ALA A 78 -8.00 -12.64 -8.41
C ALA A 78 -9.20 -13.06 -7.55
N LYS A 79 -10.35 -13.43 -8.14
CA LYS A 79 -11.50 -13.99 -7.43
C LYS A 79 -11.21 -15.42 -6.94
N SER A 80 -10.44 -16.20 -7.69
CA SER A 80 -10.08 -17.58 -7.36
C SER A 80 -8.65 -17.73 -6.84
N ASP A 81 -7.70 -16.88 -7.29
CA ASP A 81 -6.30 -16.96 -6.90
C ASP A 81 -6.00 -16.13 -5.65
N GLU A 82 -5.64 -16.82 -4.56
CA GLU A 82 -5.32 -16.17 -3.29
C GLU A 82 -4.09 -15.23 -3.40
N ALA A 83 -3.09 -15.56 -4.21
CA ALA A 83 -1.88 -14.76 -4.39
C ALA A 83 -2.20 -13.41 -5.05
N LEU A 84 -3.10 -13.40 -6.03
CA LEU A 84 -3.56 -12.18 -6.72
C LEU A 84 -4.55 -11.40 -5.87
N SER A 85 -5.47 -12.08 -5.17
CA SER A 85 -6.45 -11.45 -4.27
C SER A 85 -5.78 -10.56 -3.21
N LYS A 86 -4.60 -10.99 -2.73
CA LYS A 86 -3.79 -10.29 -1.72
C LYS A 86 -2.86 -9.25 -2.33
N LEU A 87 -2.75 -9.09 -3.64
CA LEU A 87 -1.90 -8.07 -4.25
C LEU A 87 -2.42 -6.66 -3.92
N LYS A 88 -1.51 -5.68 -3.75
CA LYS A 88 -1.88 -4.27 -3.58
C LYS A 88 -2.30 -3.68 -4.93
N VAL A 89 -3.38 -2.90 -4.92
CA VAL A 89 -3.90 -2.26 -6.16
C VAL A 89 -2.86 -1.33 -6.77
N VAL A 90 -2.15 -0.54 -5.96
CA VAL A 90 -1.09 0.35 -6.46
C VAL A 90 0.00 -0.40 -7.23
N SER A 91 0.45 -1.57 -6.72
CA SER A 91 1.47 -2.36 -7.42
C SER A 91 0.94 -3.02 -8.69
N LEU A 92 -0.37 -3.26 -8.78
CA LEU A 92 -1.00 -3.79 -9.98
C LEU A 92 -1.01 -2.72 -11.07
N LEU A 93 -1.46 -1.51 -10.74
CA LEU A 93 -1.50 -0.37 -11.67
C LEU A 93 -0.10 0.04 -12.15
N GLU A 94 0.90 0.05 -11.26
CA GLU A 94 2.31 0.31 -11.62
C GLU A 94 2.91 -0.74 -12.59
N SER A 95 2.24 -1.87 -12.80
CA SER A 95 2.69 -2.89 -13.75
C SER A 95 2.22 -2.61 -15.17
N LEU A 96 1.25 -1.70 -15.36
CA LEU A 96 0.77 -1.33 -16.67
C LEU A 96 1.81 -0.45 -17.39
N PRO A 97 1.97 -0.60 -18.72
CA PRO A 97 2.88 0.24 -19.48
C PRO A 97 2.46 1.72 -19.38
N GLY A 98 3.41 2.59 -19.09
CA GLY A 98 3.16 4.04 -18.98
C GLY A 98 2.61 4.52 -17.63
N ILE A 99 2.32 3.62 -16.68
CA ILE A 99 1.83 3.99 -15.34
C ILE A 99 2.98 3.92 -14.33
N GLY A 100 3.43 5.08 -13.86
CA GLY A 100 4.37 5.21 -12.75
C GLY A 100 3.69 5.36 -11.38
N LYS A 101 4.48 5.45 -10.31
CA LYS A 101 4.00 5.59 -8.92
C LYS A 101 3.05 6.80 -8.74
N ALA A 102 3.42 7.95 -9.30
CA ALA A 102 2.64 9.17 -9.19
C ALA A 102 1.29 9.06 -9.91
N THR A 103 1.30 8.57 -11.15
CA THR A 103 0.09 8.35 -11.95
C THR A 103 -0.83 7.33 -11.29
N ALA A 104 -0.29 6.20 -10.80
CA ALA A 104 -1.06 5.19 -10.10
C ALA A 104 -1.80 5.77 -8.88
N ARG A 105 -1.12 6.60 -8.07
CA ARG A 105 -1.75 7.27 -6.92
C ARG A 105 -2.82 8.27 -7.33
N SER A 106 -2.59 9.08 -8.37
CA SER A 106 -3.60 10.03 -8.88
C SER A 106 -4.87 9.30 -9.32
N VAL A 107 -4.70 8.26 -10.14
CA VAL A 107 -5.79 7.40 -10.62
C VAL A 107 -6.57 6.80 -9.45
N MET A 108 -5.87 6.28 -8.43
CA MET A 108 -6.51 5.72 -7.25
C MET A 108 -7.29 6.78 -6.46
N ALA A 109 -6.74 7.98 -6.30
CA ALA A 109 -7.41 9.09 -5.62
C ALA A 109 -8.67 9.53 -6.37
N GLU A 110 -8.61 9.65 -7.70
CA GLU A 110 -9.74 10.00 -8.57
C GLU A 110 -10.89 8.98 -8.45
N VAL A 111 -10.57 7.69 -8.35
CA VAL A 111 -11.57 6.61 -8.19
C VAL A 111 -12.02 6.44 -6.72
N GLY A 112 -11.35 7.08 -5.76
CA GLY A 112 -11.65 6.94 -4.33
C GLY A 112 -11.14 5.63 -3.71
N ILE A 113 -9.98 5.13 -4.16
CA ILE A 113 -9.34 3.91 -3.66
C ILE A 113 -8.20 4.29 -2.70
N SER A 114 -8.23 3.78 -1.47
CA SER A 114 -7.13 3.93 -0.50
C SER A 114 -5.83 3.26 -0.98
N GLU A 115 -4.67 3.87 -0.71
CA GLU A 115 -3.35 3.33 -1.07
C GLU A 115 -3.05 1.95 -0.46
N ALA A 116 -3.61 1.65 0.71
CA ALA A 116 -3.43 0.37 1.38
C ALA A 116 -4.34 -0.75 0.84
N ARG A 117 -5.23 -0.44 -0.11
CA ARG A 117 -6.24 -1.38 -0.63
C ARG A 117 -5.58 -2.52 -1.42
N ARG A 118 -6.18 -3.70 -1.31
CA ARG A 118 -5.82 -4.93 -2.03
C ARG A 118 -6.90 -5.26 -3.06
N VAL A 119 -6.55 -6.06 -4.06
CA VAL A 119 -7.43 -6.43 -5.17
C VAL A 119 -8.76 -7.02 -4.66
N ARG A 120 -8.71 -7.96 -3.71
CA ARG A 120 -9.93 -8.55 -3.10
C ARG A 120 -10.87 -7.53 -2.46
N GLY A 121 -10.34 -6.39 -2.02
CA GLY A 121 -11.10 -5.36 -1.33
C GLY A 121 -11.64 -4.25 -2.24
N LEU A 122 -11.49 -4.37 -3.57
CA LEU A 122 -12.10 -3.44 -4.51
C LEU A 122 -13.61 -3.62 -4.52
N GLY A 123 -14.35 -2.52 -4.37
CA GLY A 123 -15.79 -2.51 -4.60
C GLY A 123 -16.12 -2.65 -6.09
N PRO A 124 -17.35 -3.07 -6.44
CA PRO A 124 -17.75 -3.29 -7.84
C PRO A 124 -17.58 -2.01 -8.70
N HIS A 125 -17.99 -0.85 -8.19
CA HIS A 125 -17.82 0.43 -8.88
C HIS A 125 -16.35 0.80 -9.10
N GLN A 126 -15.47 0.47 -8.14
CA GLN A 126 -14.04 0.75 -8.24
C GLN A 126 -13.38 -0.16 -9.29
N SER A 127 -13.73 -1.45 -9.31
CA SER A 127 -13.26 -2.36 -10.35
C SER A 127 -13.75 -1.95 -11.73
N THR A 128 -15.01 -1.56 -11.88
CA THR A 128 -15.56 -1.09 -13.15
C THR A 128 -14.85 0.17 -13.63
N ALA A 129 -14.68 1.18 -12.78
CA ALA A 129 -13.98 2.41 -13.15
C ALA A 129 -12.52 2.17 -13.59
N LEU A 130 -11.82 1.23 -12.94
CA LEU A 130 -10.47 0.85 -13.36
C LEU A 130 -10.47 0.11 -14.71
N VAL A 131 -11.44 -0.77 -14.95
CA VAL A 131 -11.57 -1.49 -16.23
C VAL A 131 -11.98 -0.56 -17.36
N GLU A 132 -12.86 0.41 -17.14
CA GLU A 132 -13.22 1.40 -18.15
C GLU A 132 -12.03 2.26 -18.60
N ARG A 133 -11.08 2.51 -17.68
CA ARG A 133 -9.91 3.35 -17.96
C ARG A 133 -8.73 2.58 -18.57
N PHE A 134 -8.57 1.29 -18.23
CA PHE A 134 -7.38 0.50 -18.58
C PHE A 134 -7.66 -0.89 -19.18
N GLY A 135 -8.93 -1.25 -19.38
CA GLY A 135 -9.36 -2.57 -19.88
C GLY A 135 -9.19 -2.78 -21.39
#